data_AF-A0A4Z0GNE2-F1
#
_entry.id   AF-A0A4Z0GNE2-F1
#
_cell.length_a   1.000
_cell.length_b   1.000
_cell.length_c   1.000
_cell.angle_alpha   90.00
_cell.angle_beta   90.00
_cell.angle_gamma   90.00
#
_symmetry.space_group_name_H-M   'P 1'
#
loop_
_entity.id
_entity.type
_entity.pdbx_description
1 polymer ?
#
loop_
_entity_poly.entity_id
_entity_poly.type
_entity_poly.pdbx_seq_one_letter_code
_entity_poly.pdbx_strand_id
1 'polypeptide(L)'
;MNSDLKTWNAAGSAVGTLGGNVGTALTSLAKGQEGVGAKSVGAGELESAAAQREVYDSWKSYLDAVSGRCKGLKSRMEKAGHHQYRNDQAIKAAFTELEKKYQDTPAIGGQGKGR
;
A
#
# COMPACT_ATOMS: atom_id res chain seq x y z
N MET A 1 -9.99 -20.41 0.15
CA MET A 1 -8.94 -19.39 -0.03
C MET A 1 -9.06 -18.38 1.12
N ASN A 2 -8.18 -18.46 2.12
CA ASN A 2 -8.13 -17.50 3.24
C ASN A 2 -6.74 -16.86 3.39
N SER A 3 -5.72 -17.32 2.65
CA SER A 3 -4.35 -16.81 2.75
C SER A 3 -4.17 -15.44 2.12
N ASP A 4 -4.92 -15.12 1.07
CA ASP A 4 -4.53 -14.01 0.19
C ASP A 4 -4.92 -12.65 0.75
N LEU A 5 -6.06 -12.55 1.45
CA LEU A 5 -6.46 -11.32 2.16
C LEU A 5 -5.40 -10.88 3.18
N LYS A 6 -4.87 -11.83 3.96
CA LYS A 6 -3.84 -11.54 4.96
C LYS A 6 -2.55 -11.06 4.29
N THR A 7 -2.15 -11.69 3.19
CA THR A 7 -0.97 -11.30 2.41
C THR A 7 -1.10 -9.90 1.83
N TRP A 8 -2.25 -9.59 1.21
CA TRP A 8 -2.53 -8.25 0.68
C TRP A 8 -2.54 -7.17 1.76
N ASN A 9 -3.14 -7.44 2.91
CA ASN A 9 -3.16 -6.52 4.04
C ASN A 9 -1.76 -6.33 4.65
N ALA A 10 -0.96 -7.40 4.73
CA ALA A 10 0.42 -7.32 5.19
C ALA A 10 1.28 -6.46 4.26
N ALA A 11 1.17 -6.66 2.95
CA ALA A 11 1.85 -5.83 1.94
C ALA A 11 1.42 -4.36 2.04
N GLY A 12 0.11 -4.10 2.14
CA GLY A 12 -0.44 -2.75 2.33
C GLY A 12 0.08 -2.09 3.61
N SER A 13 0.19 -2.85 4.70
CA SER A 13 0.73 -2.37 5.98
C SER A 13 2.22 -2.03 5.87
N ALA A 14 3.04 -2.89 5.25
CA ALA A 14 4.46 -2.65 5.04
C ALA A 14 4.72 -1.39 4.21
N VAL A 15 3.98 -1.20 3.10
CA VAL A 15 4.05 0.02 2.29
C VAL A 15 3.56 1.24 3.07
N GLY A 16 2.53 1.08 3.90
CA GLY A 16 2.06 2.11 4.82
C GLY A 16 3.15 2.58 5.79
N THR A 17 3.86 1.64 6.41
CA THR A 17 5.00 1.91 7.30
C THR A 17 6.11 2.67 6.56
N LEU A 18 6.45 2.24 5.34
CA LEU A 18 7.42 2.96 4.51
C LEU A 18 6.97 4.42 4.26
N GLY A 19 5.72 4.64 3.87
CA GLY A 19 5.17 5.98 3.67
C GLY A 19 5.18 6.84 4.93
N GLY A 20 4.97 6.24 6.11
CA GLY A 20 5.11 6.88 7.41
C GLY A 20 6.55 7.29 7.71
N ASN A 21 7.51 6.38 7.50
CA ASN A 21 8.94 6.67 7.68
C ASN A 21 9.42 7.80 6.77
N VAL A 22 8.93 7.85 5.52
CA VAL A 22 9.19 8.95 4.59
C VAL A 22 8.64 10.28 5.13
N GLY A 23 7.44 10.28 5.70
CA GLY A 23 6.87 11.48 6.35
C GLY A 23 7.68 11.94 7.56
N THR A 24 8.19 11.01 8.37
CA THR A 24 9.12 11.32 9.46
C THR A 24 10.42 11.94 8.92
N ALA A 25 11.01 11.36 7.87
CA ALA A 25 12.22 11.89 7.24
C ALA A 25 11.99 13.30 6.69
N LEU A 26 10.85 13.56 6.03
CA LEU A 26 10.46 14.88 5.55
C LEU A 26 10.36 15.91 6.67
N THR A 27 9.78 15.52 7.81
CA THR A 27 9.69 16.38 9.00
C THR A 27 11.07 16.71 9.56
N SER A 28 11.96 15.72 9.63
CA SER A 28 13.35 15.94 10.06
C SER A 28 14.12 16.83 9.09
N LEU A 29 13.92 16.66 7.78
CA LEU A 29 14.53 17.50 6.75
C LEU A 29 14.07 18.96 6.89
N ALA A 30 12.77 19.20 7.10
CA ALA A 30 12.24 20.54 7.34
C ALA A 30 12.86 21.20 8.57
N LYS A 31 12.97 20.48 9.70
CA LYS A 31 13.64 20.96 10.91
C LYS A 31 15.12 21.29 10.68
N GLY A 32 15.83 20.47 9.91
CA GLY A 32 17.23 20.72 9.56
C GLY A 32 17.42 22.00 8.71
N GLN A 33 16.44 22.34 7.88
CA GLN A 33 16.49 23.51 7.01
C GLN A 33 16.26 24.85 7.75
N GLU A 34 15.57 24.84 8.90
CA GLU A 34 15.25 26.06 9.65
C GLU A 34 16.48 26.90 10.04
N GLY A 35 17.67 26.28 10.15
CA GLY A 35 18.93 26.95 10.46
C GLY A 35 19.78 27.39 9.25
N VAL A 36 19.54 26.82 8.06
CA VAL A 36 20.39 27.02 6.87
C VAL A 36 19.53 27.59 5.74
N GLY A 37 19.53 28.91 5.57
CA GLY A 37 18.86 29.59 4.44
C GLY A 37 17.42 30.07 4.69
N ALA A 38 16.79 29.79 5.83
CA ALA A 38 15.44 30.30 6.12
C ALA A 38 15.34 31.85 6.24
N LYS A 39 16.48 32.55 6.41
CA LYS A 39 16.50 34.00 6.77
C LYS A 39 17.23 34.94 5.81
N SER A 40 17.98 34.44 4.84
CA SER A 40 18.69 35.29 3.86
C SER A 40 18.09 35.08 2.48
N VAL A 41 17.19 35.96 2.08
CA VAL A 41 16.75 36.11 0.68
C VAL A 41 16.96 37.59 0.37
N GLY A 42 17.99 37.92 -0.41
CA GLY A 42 18.33 39.31 -0.73
C GLY A 42 19.81 39.56 -1.00
N ALA A 43 20.15 40.84 -1.23
CA ALA A 43 21.52 41.28 -1.50
C ALA A 43 22.44 40.94 -0.31
N GLY A 44 23.26 39.88 -0.47
CA GLY A 44 24.14 39.33 0.57
C GLY A 44 23.96 37.83 0.86
N GLU A 45 23.06 37.13 0.15
CA GLU A 45 22.94 35.67 0.25
C GLU A 45 24.22 34.97 -0.24
N LEU A 46 24.72 34.03 0.57
CA LEU A 46 25.79 33.14 0.15
C LEU A 46 25.24 32.15 -0.88
N GLU A 47 25.92 31.98 -2.02
CA GLU A 47 25.57 31.00 -3.06
C GLU A 47 25.35 29.58 -2.50
N SER A 48 26.10 29.20 -1.45
CA SER A 48 25.91 27.92 -0.77
C SER A 48 24.56 27.79 -0.05
N ALA A 49 24.00 28.88 0.47
CA ALA A 49 22.68 28.90 1.08
C ALA A 49 21.56 28.78 0.04
N ALA A 50 21.72 29.44 -1.12
CA ALA A 50 20.79 29.31 -2.25
C ALA A 50 20.78 27.87 -2.78
N ALA A 51 21.96 27.30 -3.05
CA ALA A 51 22.10 25.91 -3.49
C ALA A 51 21.50 24.91 -2.48
N GLN A 52 21.71 25.13 -1.18
CA GLN A 52 21.12 24.29 -0.13
C GLN A 52 19.58 24.34 -0.15
N ARG A 53 18.98 25.50 -0.40
CA ARG A 53 17.52 25.68 -0.48
C ARG A 53 16.93 24.93 -1.68
N GLU A 54 17.58 25.03 -2.84
CA GLU A 54 17.15 24.30 -4.04
C GLU A 54 17.19 22.79 -3.83
N VAL A 55 18.27 22.29 -3.21
CA VAL A 55 18.39 20.88 -2.84
C VAL A 55 17.27 20.49 -1.86
N TYR A 56 17.03 21.29 -0.83
CA TYR A 56 15.93 21.05 0.12
C TYR A 56 14.58 20.96 -0.58
N ASP A 57 14.23 21.92 -1.45
CA ASP A 57 12.94 21.97 -2.14
C ASP A 57 12.75 20.76 -3.08
N SER A 58 13.82 20.37 -3.79
CA SER A 58 13.85 19.16 -4.61
C SER A 58 13.56 17.90 -3.80
N TRP A 59 14.28 17.70 -2.69
CA TRP A 59 14.11 16.54 -1.82
C TRP A 59 12.74 16.53 -1.14
N LYS A 60 12.25 17.68 -0.69
CA LYS A 60 10.93 17.83 -0.10
C LYS A 60 9.85 17.37 -1.08
N SER A 61 9.88 17.91 -2.30
CA SER A 61 8.94 17.56 -3.38
C SER A 61 8.97 16.05 -3.69
N TYR A 62 10.18 15.48 -3.82
CA TYR A 62 10.34 14.06 -4.09
C TYR A 62 9.78 13.18 -2.96
N LEU A 63 10.11 13.48 -1.70
CA LEU A 63 9.66 12.70 -0.54
C LEU A 63 8.13 12.82 -0.32
N ASP A 64 7.55 14.00 -0.56
CA ASP A 64 6.09 14.18 -0.57
C ASP A 64 5.42 13.28 -1.60
N ALA A 65 5.95 13.26 -2.83
CA ALA A 65 5.44 12.39 -3.90
C ALA A 65 5.57 10.90 -3.54
N VAL A 66 6.69 10.48 -2.96
CA VAL A 66 6.90 9.09 -2.51
C VAL A 66 5.92 8.73 -1.39
N SER A 67 5.70 9.60 -0.41
CA SER A 67 4.71 9.37 0.65
C SER A 67 3.30 9.21 0.07
N GLY A 68 2.92 10.08 -0.89
CA GLY A 68 1.65 9.97 -1.62
C GLY A 68 1.50 8.65 -2.38
N ARG A 69 2.56 8.20 -3.08
CA ARG A 69 2.59 6.90 -3.77
C ARG A 69 2.41 5.74 -2.80
N CYS A 70 3.08 5.76 -1.64
CA CYS A 70 2.93 4.73 -0.61
C CYS A 70 1.49 4.65 -0.11
N LYS A 71 0.84 5.80 0.19
CA LYS A 71 -0.58 5.85 0.58
C LYS A 71 -1.48 5.26 -0.52
N GLY A 72 -1.24 5.66 -1.77
CA GLY A 72 -1.99 5.16 -2.92
C GLY A 72 -1.84 3.67 -3.15
N LEU A 73 -0.64 3.12 -2.94
CA LEU A 73 -0.36 1.69 -3.11
C LEU A 73 -0.94 0.86 -1.97
N LYS A 74 -0.80 1.32 -0.71
CA LYS A 74 -1.46 0.71 0.46
C LYS A 74 -2.96 0.51 0.22
N SER A 75 -3.66 1.58 -0.16
CA SER A 75 -5.11 1.52 -0.40
C SER A 75 -5.49 0.52 -1.51
N ARG A 76 -4.67 0.41 -2.56
CA ARG A 76 -4.90 -0.54 -3.66
C ARG A 76 -4.70 -1.98 -3.21
N MET A 77 -3.67 -2.25 -2.41
CA MET A 77 -3.41 -3.59 -1.86
C MET A 77 -4.54 -4.04 -0.94
N GLU A 78 -4.98 -3.19 0.00
CA GLU A 78 -6.10 -3.49 0.89
C GLU A 78 -7.39 -3.78 0.10
N LYS A 79 -7.69 -2.97 -0.92
CA LYS A 79 -8.84 -3.20 -1.81
C LYS A 79 -8.73 -4.52 -2.58
N ALA A 80 -7.57 -4.84 -3.14
CA ALA A 80 -7.34 -6.08 -3.87
C ALA A 80 -7.65 -7.30 -2.99
N GLY A 81 -7.11 -7.32 -1.76
CA GLY A 81 -7.40 -8.38 -0.79
C GLY A 81 -8.89 -8.50 -0.47
N HIS A 82 -9.57 -7.38 -0.20
CA HIS A 82 -11.00 -7.38 0.10
C HIS A 82 -11.86 -7.85 -1.08
N HIS A 83 -11.56 -7.40 -2.30
CA HIS A 83 -12.31 -7.80 -3.49
C HIS A 83 -12.13 -9.28 -3.80
N GLN A 84 -10.90 -9.78 -3.75
CA GLN A 84 -10.61 -11.20 -3.94
C GLN A 84 -11.35 -12.05 -2.90
N TYR A 85 -11.22 -11.71 -1.61
CA TYR A 85 -11.88 -12.44 -0.53
C TYR A 85 -13.40 -12.50 -0.69
N ARG A 86 -14.04 -11.37 -1.04
CA ARG A 86 -15.49 -11.33 -1.26
C ARG A 86 -15.92 -12.18 -2.46
N ASN A 87 -15.13 -12.17 -3.53
CA ASN A 87 -15.39 -12.98 -4.71
C ASN A 87 -15.31 -14.48 -4.37
N ASP A 88 -14.24 -14.91 -3.72
CA ASP A 88 -14.05 -16.31 -3.29
C ASP A 88 -15.21 -16.79 -2.40
N GLN A 89 -15.68 -15.95 -1.47
CA GLN A 89 -16.82 -16.27 -0.62
C GLN A 89 -18.14 -16.35 -1.40
N ALA A 90 -18.36 -15.45 -2.36
CA ALA A 90 -19.55 -15.49 -3.21
C ALA A 90 -19.59 -16.77 -4.07
N ILE A 91 -18.44 -17.15 -4.66
CA ILE A 91 -18.30 -18.40 -5.41
C ILE A 91 -18.59 -19.59 -4.49
N LYS A 92 -17.97 -19.65 -3.31
CA LYS A 92 -18.20 -20.74 -2.35
C LYS A 92 -19.67 -20.85 -1.97
N ALA A 93 -20.32 -19.71 -1.68
CA ALA A 93 -21.74 -19.68 -1.33
C ALA A 93 -22.63 -20.18 -2.49
N ALA A 94 -22.32 -19.81 -3.73
CA ALA A 94 -23.05 -20.29 -4.91
C ALA A 94 -22.94 -21.81 -5.08
N PHE A 95 -21.75 -22.39 -4.88
CA PHE A 95 -21.56 -23.85 -4.93
C PHE A 95 -22.23 -24.57 -3.76
N THR A 96 -22.17 -24.03 -2.54
CA THR A 96 -22.91 -24.58 -1.40
C THR A 96 -24.42 -24.56 -1.63
N GLU A 97 -24.95 -23.52 -2.28
CA GLU A 97 -26.37 -23.46 -2.63
C GLU A 97 -26.74 -24.47 -3.72
N LEU A 98 -25.85 -24.69 -4.69
CA LEU A 98 -26.02 -25.72 -5.71
C LEU A 98 -26.05 -27.12 -5.09
N GLU A 99 -25.11 -27.42 -4.19
CA GLU A 99 -25.04 -28.69 -3.46
C GLU A 99 -26.31 -28.97 -2.66
N LYS A 100 -26.90 -27.96 -2.02
CA LYS A 100 -28.19 -28.10 -1.32
C LYS A 100 -29.35 -28.42 -2.26
N LYS A 101 -29.34 -27.90 -3.49
CA LYS A 101 -30.40 -28.15 -4.47
C LYS A 101 -30.38 -29.56 -5.05
N TYR A 102 -29.21 -30.20 -5.10
CA TYR A 102 -29.02 -31.51 -5.72
C TYR A 102 -28.66 -32.61 -4.72
N GLN A 103 -29.19 -32.55 -3.49
CA GLN A 103 -28.96 -33.59 -2.47
C GLN A 103 -29.57 -34.95 -2.82
N ASP A 104 -30.55 -34.97 -3.72
CA ASP A 104 -31.22 -36.15 -4.24
C ASP A 104 -30.45 -36.85 -5.37
N THR A 105 -29.41 -36.20 -5.90
CA THR A 105 -28.58 -36.75 -6.98
C THR A 105 -27.42 -37.53 -6.37
N PRO A 106 -27.38 -38.87 -6.51
CA PRO A 106 -26.24 -39.65 -6.03
C PRO A 106 -24.96 -39.22 -6.75
N ALA A 107 -23.83 -39.16 -6.04
CA ALA A 107 -22.54 -38.87 -6.69
C ALA A 107 -22.14 -40.02 -7.63
N ILE A 108 -22.33 -39.85 -8.94
CA ILE A 108 -22.12 -40.92 -9.95
C ILE A 108 -20.65 -41.00 -10.44
N GLY A 109 -19.75 -40.12 -9.97
CA GLY A 109 -18.34 -40.08 -10.39
C GLY A 109 -17.36 -40.11 -9.22
N GLY A 110 -16.39 -41.03 -9.25
CA GLY A 110 -15.29 -41.10 -8.29
C GLY A 110 -15.24 -42.36 -7.41
N GLN A 111 -16.29 -43.21 -7.43
CA GLN A 111 -16.32 -44.49 -6.70
C GLN A 111 -15.77 -45.68 -7.51
N GLY A 112 -14.93 -45.40 -8.52
CA GLY A 112 -14.11 -46.43 -9.12
C GLY A 112 -13.13 -46.92 -8.06
N LYS A 113 -13.47 -48.02 -7.37
CA LYS A 113 -12.50 -48.88 -6.70
C LYS A 113 -11.45 -49.27 -7.75
N GLY A 114 -10.41 -48.46 -7.85
CA GLY A 114 -9.16 -48.82 -8.50
C GLY A 114 -8.61 -50.01 -7.72
N ARG A 115 -8.57 -51.14 -8.40
CA ARG A 115 -7.86 -52.35 -8.00
C ARG A 115 -6.37 -52.15 -8.21
#